data_AF-A0A0D9WXF0-F1
#
_entry.id   AF-A0A0D9WXF0-F1
#
_cell.length_a   1.000
_cell.length_b   1.000
_cell.length_c   1.000
_cell.angle_alpha   90.00
_cell.angle_beta   90.00
_cell.angle_gamma   90.00
#
_symmetry.space_group_name_H-M   'P 1'
#
loop_
_entity.id
_entity.type
_entity.pdbx_description
1 polymer ?
#
loop_
_entity_poly.entity_id
_entity_poly.type
_entity_poly.pdbx_seq_one_letter_code
_entity_poly.pdbx_strand_id
1 'polypeptide(L)'
;MADWVGKDTCILEIKQIVSGSALLYSVNQDVHTPFGYSYKSLCMQVLRNLFHKSWGEDAERILGEFNDFLENNAISISMELVDPMFGQNALITAVTENIKFYSTPDLLKFCRKWRLPTINVWQFSTRESASSFFAAYETISEEENASSIFQTLDMMADVSAKGYNDQGKVQNSQTKCFTAKIVSFESLKEMEAVLKKYPHPPSNKVSIEKESEEDDIGLPTTREVVHLPDKSFDEEKKTQFTDEQAGLHETKKLGIPHLIRIMKS
;
A
#
# COMPACT_ATOMS: atom_id res chain seq x y z
N MET A 1 15.62 -12.32 -12.02
CA MET A 1 15.67 -11.75 -10.65
C MET A 1 16.18 -12.77 -9.63
N ALA A 2 15.66 -14.01 -9.62
CA ALA A 2 16.18 -15.05 -8.72
C ALA A 2 17.70 -15.30 -8.87
N ASP A 3 18.25 -15.23 -10.09
CA ASP A 3 19.69 -15.39 -10.35
C ASP A 3 20.57 -14.31 -9.71
N TRP A 4 19.98 -13.18 -9.30
CA TRP A 4 20.72 -12.12 -8.60
C TRP A 4 20.73 -12.36 -7.09
N VAL A 5 19.84 -13.21 -6.56
CA VAL A 5 19.77 -13.51 -5.13
C VAL A 5 20.94 -14.38 -4.73
N GLY A 6 21.67 -13.91 -3.74
CA GLY A 6 22.85 -14.59 -3.22
C GLY A 6 23.00 -14.35 -1.73
N LYS A 7 23.32 -15.43 -1.02
CA LYS A 7 23.65 -15.34 0.39
C LYS A 7 24.78 -14.33 0.59
N ASP A 8 24.58 -13.40 1.52
CA ASP A 8 25.52 -12.32 1.86
C ASP A 8 25.74 -11.23 0.79
N THR A 9 25.02 -11.25 -0.34
CA THR A 9 25.08 -10.15 -1.34
C THR A 9 23.77 -9.36 -1.36
N CYS A 10 22.73 -9.94 -1.93
CA CYS A 10 21.43 -9.31 -2.07
C CYS A 10 20.30 -10.34 -2.07
N ILE A 11 19.13 -9.86 -1.67
CA ILE A 11 17.93 -10.65 -1.44
C ILE A 11 16.79 -10.12 -2.31
N LEU A 12 15.82 -10.98 -2.59
CA LEU A 12 14.58 -10.59 -3.23
C LEU A 12 13.58 -10.14 -2.17
N GLU A 13 13.12 -8.90 -2.28
CA GLU A 13 12.02 -8.36 -1.51
C GLU A 13 10.76 -8.28 -2.37
N ILE A 14 9.68 -8.87 -1.86
CA ILE A 14 8.35 -8.84 -2.45
C ILE A 14 7.42 -8.03 -1.55
N LYS A 15 6.75 -7.03 -2.11
CA LYS A 15 5.69 -6.30 -1.40
C LYS A 15 4.35 -6.46 -2.10
N GLN A 16 3.31 -6.61 -1.30
CA GLN A 16 1.93 -6.57 -1.77
C GLN A 16 1.62 -5.22 -2.45
N ILE A 17 1.00 -5.25 -3.63
CA ILE A 17 0.35 -4.08 -4.22
C ILE A 17 -1.12 -4.13 -3.86
N VAL A 18 -1.65 -3.00 -3.43
CA VAL A 18 -3.06 -2.86 -3.07
C VAL A 18 -3.69 -1.93 -4.10
N SER A 19 -4.85 -2.33 -4.60
CA SER A 19 -5.60 -1.55 -5.59
C SER A 19 -6.49 -0.55 -4.86
N GLY A 20 -6.19 0.74 -5.00
CA GLY A 20 -6.92 1.78 -4.31
C GLY A 20 -6.74 3.16 -4.93
N SER A 21 -7.05 4.19 -4.14
CA SER A 21 -6.69 5.57 -4.45
C SER A 21 -5.51 5.99 -3.59
N ALA A 22 -4.41 6.39 -4.24
CA ALA A 22 -3.23 6.88 -3.58
C ALA A 22 -3.47 8.30 -3.03
N LEU A 23 -3.13 8.48 -1.76
CA LEU A 23 -3.14 9.76 -1.05
C LEU A 23 -1.72 10.08 -0.57
N LEU A 24 -1.34 11.35 -0.68
CA LEU A 24 -0.10 11.87 -0.11
C LEU A 24 -0.46 12.87 0.99
N TYR A 25 0.04 12.62 2.19
CA TYR A 25 -0.13 13.52 3.33
C TYR A 25 1.20 14.11 3.76
N SER A 26 1.22 15.43 3.91
CA SER A 26 2.30 16.20 4.50
C SER A 26 1.68 17.33 5.31
N VAL A 27 2.21 17.61 6.50
CA VAL A 27 1.63 18.65 7.39
C VAL A 27 1.68 20.03 6.73
N ASN A 28 2.73 20.31 5.97
CA ASN A 28 2.98 21.64 5.39
C ASN A 28 2.45 21.84 3.97
N GLN A 29 1.78 20.83 3.39
CA GLN A 29 1.24 20.93 2.04
C GLN A 29 -0.25 20.67 2.05
N ASP A 30 -1.01 21.56 1.43
CA ASP A 30 -2.40 21.29 1.08
C ASP A 30 -2.57 21.49 -0.43
N VAL A 31 -3.05 20.44 -1.08
CA VAL A 31 -3.40 20.45 -2.49
C VAL A 31 -4.91 20.41 -2.56
N HIS A 32 -5.49 21.28 -3.36
CA HIS A 32 -6.93 21.27 -3.60
C HIS A 32 -7.25 20.50 -4.88
N THR A 33 -8.34 19.74 -4.84
CA THR A 33 -8.95 19.17 -6.04
C THR A 33 -9.47 20.29 -6.95
N PRO A 34 -9.72 20.01 -8.25
CA PRO A 34 -10.38 20.95 -9.17
C PRO A 34 -11.75 21.45 -8.68
N PHE A 35 -12.37 20.76 -7.72
CA PHE A 35 -13.66 21.10 -7.11
C PHE A 35 -13.54 21.83 -5.76
N GLY A 36 -12.33 22.22 -5.35
CA GLY A 36 -12.06 23.01 -4.15
C GLY A 36 -11.83 22.18 -2.87
N TYR A 37 -12.04 20.86 -2.88
CA TYR A 37 -11.80 20.00 -1.72
C TYR A 37 -10.30 19.87 -1.39
N SER A 38 -9.95 20.02 -0.11
CA SER A 38 -8.59 19.85 0.41
C SER A 38 -8.23 18.37 0.53
N TYR A 39 -7.17 17.92 -0.17
CA TYR A 39 -6.63 16.57 -0.01
C TYR A 39 -6.08 16.35 1.40
N LYS A 40 -5.56 17.40 2.04
CA LYS A 40 -5.09 17.34 3.43
C LYS A 40 -6.24 17.00 4.38
N SER A 41 -7.41 17.59 4.19
CA SER A 41 -8.60 17.31 5.00
C SER A 41 -9.04 15.85 4.89
N LEU A 42 -9.06 15.30 3.68
CA LEU A 42 -9.35 13.88 3.45
C LEU A 42 -8.33 12.98 4.15
N CYS A 43 -7.03 13.26 3.98
CA CYS A 43 -5.96 12.51 4.65
C CYS A 43 -6.09 12.56 6.18
N MET A 44 -6.41 13.73 6.73
CA MET A 44 -6.63 13.91 8.17
C MET A 44 -7.82 13.10 8.69
N GLN A 45 -8.91 13.02 7.93
CA GLN A 45 -10.05 12.17 8.28
C GLN A 45 -9.67 10.69 8.29
N VAL A 46 -8.94 10.24 7.27
CA VAL A 46 -8.42 8.86 7.20
C VAL A 46 -7.53 8.55 8.40
N LEU A 47 -6.55 9.42 8.69
CA LEU A 47 -5.65 9.26 9.83
C LEU A 47 -6.43 9.24 11.15
N ARG A 48 -7.37 10.17 11.36
CA ARG A 48 -8.22 10.17 12.57
C ARG A 48 -8.90 8.82 12.77
N ASN A 49 -9.45 8.22 11.72
CA ASN A 49 -10.08 6.90 11.79
C ASN A 49 -9.08 5.79 12.15
N LEU A 50 -7.89 5.80 11.54
CA LEU A 50 -6.83 4.82 11.82
C LEU A 50 -6.33 4.91 13.26
N PHE A 51 -6.15 6.13 13.77
CA PHE A 51 -5.71 6.35 15.15
C PHE A 51 -6.81 5.99 16.15
N HIS A 52 -8.08 6.30 15.88
CA HIS A 52 -9.21 5.84 16.72
C HIS A 52 -9.25 4.32 16.83
N LYS A 53 -9.13 3.60 15.72
CA LYS A 53 -9.08 2.13 15.74
C LYS A 53 -7.92 1.59 16.58
N SER A 54 -6.76 2.23 16.50
CA SER A 54 -5.52 1.69 17.06
C SER A 54 -5.20 2.16 18.49
N TRP A 55 -5.73 3.30 18.89
CA TRP A 55 -5.44 3.98 20.14
C TRP A 55 -6.68 4.32 20.98
N GLY A 56 -7.90 4.16 20.44
CA GLY A 56 -9.14 4.40 21.19
C GLY A 56 -9.25 5.83 21.70
N GLU A 57 -9.48 5.99 23.00
CA GLU A 57 -9.65 7.30 23.65
C GLU A 57 -8.40 8.20 23.53
N ASP A 58 -7.20 7.62 23.38
CA ASP A 58 -5.96 8.36 23.22
C ASP A 58 -5.74 8.92 21.80
N ALA A 59 -6.64 8.62 20.84
CA ALA A 59 -6.40 8.84 19.42
C ALA A 59 -6.10 10.30 19.05
N GLU A 60 -6.87 11.27 19.54
CA GLU A 60 -6.66 12.69 19.20
C GLU A 60 -5.33 13.22 19.75
N ARG A 61 -4.96 12.82 20.98
CA ARG A 61 -3.67 13.20 21.58
C ARG A 61 -2.50 12.61 20.76
N ILE A 62 -2.56 11.32 20.46
CA ILE A 62 -1.51 10.62 19.73
C ILE A 62 -1.45 11.09 18.26
N LEU A 63 -2.57 11.46 17.65
CA LEU A 63 -2.60 12.08 16.31
C LEU A 63 -1.95 13.47 16.31
N GLY A 64 -2.13 14.26 17.38
CA GLY A 64 -1.42 15.52 17.58
C GLY A 64 0.09 15.30 17.65
N GLU A 65 0.56 14.41 18.53
CA GLU A 65 1.98 14.03 18.65
C GLU A 65 2.55 13.48 17.33
N PHE A 66 1.75 12.74 16.58
CA PHE A 66 2.11 12.24 15.26
C PHE A 66 2.33 13.36 14.26
N ASN A 67 1.41 14.33 14.17
CA ASN A 67 1.55 15.46 13.26
C ASN A 67 2.75 16.33 13.62
N ASP A 68 2.96 16.60 14.90
CA ASP A 68 4.15 17.33 15.37
C ASP A 68 5.43 16.57 14.97
N PHE A 69 5.43 15.24 15.11
CA PHE A 69 6.56 14.41 14.68
C PHE A 69 6.79 14.50 13.16
N LEU A 70 5.72 14.43 12.34
CA LEU A 70 5.85 14.54 10.90
C LEU A 70 6.40 15.90 10.47
N GLU A 71 5.88 16.98 11.05
CA GLU A 71 6.28 18.34 10.73
C GLU A 71 7.75 18.60 11.12
N ASN A 72 8.11 18.27 12.36
CA ASN A 72 9.46 18.53 12.89
C ASN A 72 10.57 17.75 12.16
N ASN A 73 10.22 16.63 11.52
CA ASN A 73 11.17 15.80 10.80
C ASN A 73 11.01 15.91 9.27
N ALA A 74 10.15 16.81 8.77
CA ALA A 74 9.85 16.96 7.34
C ALA A 74 9.44 15.64 6.67
N ILE A 75 8.57 14.89 7.33
CA ILE A 75 8.08 13.59 6.86
C ILE A 75 6.76 13.76 6.09
N SER A 76 6.66 13.06 4.97
CA SER A 76 5.42 12.85 4.22
C SER A 76 5.09 11.37 4.14
N ILE A 77 3.81 11.04 4.17
CA ILE A 77 3.32 9.65 4.14
C ILE A 77 2.45 9.42 2.90
N SER A 78 2.67 8.29 2.23
CA SER A 78 1.82 7.82 1.15
C SER A 78 0.89 6.73 1.67
N MET A 79 -0.39 6.86 1.37
CA MET A 79 -1.45 5.98 1.85
C MET A 79 -2.26 5.48 0.67
N GLU A 80 -2.66 4.22 0.71
CA GLU A 80 -3.57 3.63 -0.27
C GLU A 80 -4.92 3.40 0.39
N LEU A 81 -6.00 4.01 -0.13
CA LEU A 81 -7.36 3.75 0.35
C LEU A 81 -7.83 2.37 -0.14
N VAL A 82 -8.26 1.50 0.77
CA VAL A 82 -8.63 0.10 0.43
C VAL A 82 -10.13 -0.16 0.56
N ASP A 83 -10.89 0.82 1.04
CA ASP A 83 -12.36 0.73 1.13
C ASP A 83 -13.01 1.79 0.24
N PRO A 84 -13.84 1.38 -0.75
CA PRO A 84 -14.57 2.31 -1.61
C PRO A 84 -15.68 3.08 -0.86
N MET A 85 -16.13 2.62 0.31
CA MET A 85 -17.10 3.33 1.13
C MET A 85 -16.38 4.14 2.22
N PHE A 86 -16.03 5.38 1.86
CA PHE A 86 -15.69 6.47 2.78
C PHE A 86 -14.29 6.48 3.42
N GLY A 87 -13.28 5.83 2.84
CA GLY A 87 -11.89 6.05 3.25
C GLY A 87 -11.58 5.68 4.71
N GLN A 88 -12.36 4.77 5.29
CA GLN A 88 -12.19 4.37 6.69
C GLN A 88 -10.98 3.45 6.91
N ASN A 89 -10.48 2.84 5.84
CA ASN A 89 -9.33 1.94 5.85
C ASN A 89 -8.34 2.39 4.78
N ALA A 90 -7.11 2.64 5.20
CA ALA A 90 -6.00 2.91 4.32
C ALA A 90 -4.79 2.11 4.78
N LEU A 91 -3.81 1.92 3.91
CA LEU A 91 -2.54 1.30 4.23
C LEU A 91 -1.42 2.29 3.93
N ILE A 92 -0.47 2.45 4.86
CA ILE A 92 0.75 3.22 4.58
C ILE A 92 1.62 2.39 3.64
N THR A 93 1.91 2.91 2.45
CA THR A 93 2.68 2.23 1.40
C THR A 93 4.10 2.77 1.27
N ALA A 94 4.31 4.03 1.62
CA ALA A 94 5.63 4.66 1.66
C ALA A 94 5.68 5.79 2.69
N VAL A 95 6.89 6.07 3.16
CA VAL A 95 7.20 7.22 4.00
C VAL A 95 8.44 7.87 3.40
N THR A 96 8.42 9.20 3.30
CA THR A 96 9.53 10.01 2.82
C THR A 96 9.91 10.99 3.90
N GLU A 97 11.18 11.01 4.28
CA GLU A 97 11.73 12.02 5.18
C GLU A 97 12.65 12.92 4.36
N ASN A 98 12.34 14.21 4.33
CA ASN A 98 12.90 15.16 3.36
C ASN A 98 12.65 14.67 1.92
N ILE A 99 13.70 14.26 1.22
CA ILE A 99 13.65 13.73 -0.17
C ILE A 99 13.95 12.23 -0.24
N LYS A 100 14.12 11.56 0.90
CA LYS A 100 14.55 10.14 0.95
C LYS A 100 13.39 9.25 1.37
N PHE A 101 13.13 8.22 0.58
CA PHE A 101 12.20 7.17 0.96
C PHE A 101 12.79 6.31 2.08
N TYR A 102 11.94 5.94 3.02
CA TYR A 102 12.28 4.95 4.04
C TYR A 102 12.58 3.61 3.39
N SER A 103 13.58 2.93 3.95
CA SER A 103 13.80 1.51 3.70
C SER A 103 12.57 0.71 4.17
N THR A 104 12.45 -0.54 3.74
CA THR A 104 11.37 -1.42 4.22
C THR A 104 11.40 -1.60 5.75
N PRO A 105 12.56 -1.90 6.38
CA PRO A 105 12.65 -1.94 7.84
C PRO A 105 12.21 -0.63 8.51
N ASP A 106 12.59 0.53 7.97
CA ASP A 106 12.21 1.84 8.53
C ASP A 106 10.72 2.13 8.37
N LEU A 107 10.12 1.78 7.22
CA LEU A 107 8.68 1.87 7.01
C LEU A 107 7.92 1.02 8.03
N LEU A 108 8.34 -0.24 8.22
CA LEU A 108 7.73 -1.15 9.17
C LEU A 108 7.86 -0.63 10.61
N LYS A 109 9.05 -0.15 10.98
CA LYS A 109 9.30 0.47 12.28
C LYS A 109 8.41 1.69 12.50
N PHE A 110 8.31 2.57 11.52
CA PHE A 110 7.45 3.76 11.56
C PHE A 110 5.99 3.36 11.76
N CYS A 111 5.47 2.45 10.92
CA CYS A 111 4.07 2.03 10.99
C CYS A 111 3.76 1.36 12.34
N ARG A 112 4.62 0.46 12.82
CA ARG A 112 4.40 -0.22 14.11
C ARG A 112 4.51 0.71 15.31
N LYS A 113 5.42 1.69 15.28
CA LYS A 113 5.52 2.72 16.33
C LYS A 113 4.20 3.47 16.50
N TRP A 114 3.55 3.82 15.38
CA TRP A 114 2.30 4.59 15.37
C TRP A 114 1.04 3.71 15.30
N ARG A 115 1.20 2.38 15.31
CA ARG A 115 0.14 1.37 15.09
C ARG A 115 -0.66 1.60 13.80
N LEU A 116 0.02 2.11 12.77
CA LEU A 116 -0.56 2.33 11.46
C LEU A 116 -0.54 1.04 10.62
N PRO A 117 -1.60 0.81 9.85
CA PRO A 117 -1.65 -0.30 8.91
C PRO A 117 -0.67 -0.12 7.74
N THR A 118 -0.10 -1.22 7.26
CA THR A 118 0.83 -1.22 6.13
C THR A 118 0.67 -2.51 5.33
N ILE A 119 1.38 -2.63 4.22
CA ILE A 119 1.31 -3.76 3.28
C ILE A 119 2.10 -4.96 3.79
N ASN A 120 1.73 -6.16 3.31
CA ASN A 120 2.54 -7.36 3.54
C ASN A 120 3.88 -7.27 2.79
N VAL A 121 4.94 -7.78 3.41
CA VAL A 121 6.29 -7.86 2.83
C VAL A 121 6.91 -9.23 3.10
N TRP A 122 7.59 -9.77 2.10
CA TRP A 122 8.33 -11.04 2.17
C TRP A 122 9.75 -10.85 1.63
N GLN A 123 10.74 -11.44 2.29
CA GLN A 123 12.13 -11.41 1.85
C GLN A 123 12.68 -12.84 1.67
N PHE A 124 13.38 -13.05 0.56
CA PHE A 124 13.93 -14.33 0.13
C PHE A 124 15.43 -14.16 -0.14
N SER A 125 16.24 -14.88 0.62
CA SER A 125 17.69 -14.71 0.72
C SER A 125 18.48 -15.75 -0.07
N THR A 126 17.80 -16.79 -0.56
CA THR A 126 18.39 -17.85 -1.38
C THR A 126 17.79 -17.84 -2.78
N ARG A 127 18.59 -18.27 -3.77
CA ARG A 127 18.11 -18.41 -5.15
C ARG A 127 16.95 -19.40 -5.22
N GLU A 128 17.03 -20.48 -4.44
CA GLU A 128 16.00 -21.52 -4.37
C GLU A 128 14.67 -20.95 -3.88
N SER A 129 14.66 -20.23 -2.76
CA SER A 129 13.43 -19.63 -2.20
C SER A 129 12.85 -18.55 -3.12
N ALA A 130 13.71 -17.73 -3.73
CA ALA A 130 13.29 -16.75 -4.73
C ALA A 130 12.71 -17.39 -5.99
N SER A 131 13.28 -18.50 -6.48
CA SER A 131 12.72 -19.26 -7.59
C SER A 131 11.40 -19.94 -7.22
N SER A 132 11.29 -20.49 -6.01
CA SER A 132 10.04 -21.06 -5.50
C SER A 132 8.92 -20.00 -5.45
N PHE A 133 9.24 -18.76 -5.06
CA PHE A 133 8.30 -17.65 -5.13
C PHE A 133 7.74 -17.46 -6.55
N PHE A 134 8.61 -17.36 -7.56
CA PHE A 134 8.16 -17.12 -8.95
C PHE A 134 7.33 -18.28 -9.50
N ALA A 135 7.73 -19.53 -9.22
CA ALA A 135 6.97 -20.71 -9.62
C ALA A 135 5.59 -20.77 -8.92
N ALA A 136 5.55 -20.42 -7.64
CA ALA A 136 4.30 -20.31 -6.91
C ALA A 136 3.43 -19.19 -7.49
N TYR A 137 3.99 -18.01 -7.78
CA TYR A 137 3.26 -16.88 -8.36
C TYR A 137 2.62 -17.21 -9.73
N GLU A 138 3.33 -17.93 -10.60
CA GLU A 138 2.77 -18.40 -11.87
C GLU A 138 1.54 -19.30 -11.66
N THR A 139 1.63 -20.24 -10.72
CA THR A 139 0.51 -21.13 -10.35
C THR A 139 -0.64 -20.36 -9.69
N ILE A 140 -0.29 -19.41 -8.82
CA ILE A 140 -1.19 -18.57 -8.03
C ILE A 140 -1.94 -17.56 -8.90
N SER A 141 -1.37 -17.14 -10.03
CA SER A 141 -2.06 -16.24 -10.96
C SER A 141 -3.31 -16.87 -11.58
N GLU A 142 -3.45 -18.20 -11.48
CA GLU A 142 -4.64 -18.97 -11.86
C GLU A 142 -5.60 -19.22 -10.67
N GLU A 143 -5.16 -19.01 -9.42
CA GLU A 143 -5.98 -19.16 -8.21
C GLU A 143 -6.69 -17.85 -7.82
N GLU A 144 -7.98 -17.91 -7.51
CA GLU A 144 -8.78 -16.73 -7.12
C GLU A 144 -8.69 -16.35 -5.62
N ASN A 145 -8.02 -17.15 -4.78
CA ASN A 145 -8.05 -16.97 -3.32
C ASN A 145 -6.77 -16.31 -2.77
N ALA A 146 -6.82 -15.01 -2.44
CA ALA A 146 -5.67 -14.29 -1.90
C ALA A 146 -5.15 -14.80 -0.54
N SER A 147 -5.96 -15.53 0.23
CA SER A 147 -5.55 -16.08 1.53
C SER A 147 -4.59 -17.27 1.39
N SER A 148 -4.80 -18.16 0.40
CA SER A 148 -3.89 -19.28 0.11
C SER A 148 -2.52 -18.78 -0.37
N ILE A 149 -2.53 -17.71 -1.16
CA ILE A 149 -1.34 -17.03 -1.67
C ILE A 149 -0.46 -16.55 -0.52
N PHE A 150 -0.99 -15.72 0.39
CA PHE A 150 -0.19 -15.14 1.46
C PHE A 150 0.34 -16.18 2.45
N GLN A 151 -0.42 -17.24 2.73
CA GLN A 151 0.05 -18.34 3.57
C GLN A 151 1.22 -19.08 2.90
N THR A 152 1.13 -19.32 1.59
CA THR A 152 2.22 -19.94 0.83
C THR A 152 3.48 -19.07 0.86
N LEU A 153 3.32 -17.76 0.67
CA LEU A 153 4.43 -16.81 0.74
C LEU A 153 5.06 -16.73 2.14
N ASP A 154 4.23 -16.73 3.19
CA ASP A 154 4.70 -16.76 4.58
C ASP A 154 5.53 -18.01 4.88
N MET A 155 5.19 -19.17 4.30
CA MET A 155 5.95 -20.41 4.48
C MET A 155 7.27 -20.43 3.69
N MET A 156 7.33 -19.75 2.55
CA MET A 156 8.51 -19.76 1.66
C MET A 156 9.53 -18.68 2.02
N ALA A 157 9.09 -17.57 2.60
CA ALA A 157 9.96 -16.43 2.90
C ALA A 157 10.87 -16.73 4.10
N ASP A 158 12.11 -16.24 4.03
CA ASP A 158 13.02 -16.30 5.19
C ASP A 158 12.51 -15.40 6.31
N VAL A 159 11.99 -14.22 5.94
CA VAL A 159 11.36 -13.28 6.87
C VAL A 159 10.13 -12.69 6.19
N SER A 160 8.99 -12.70 6.90
CA SER A 160 7.79 -11.99 6.47
C SER A 160 7.30 -11.00 7.52
N ALA A 161 6.81 -9.87 7.03
CA ALA A 161 6.15 -8.85 7.81
C ALA A 161 4.70 -8.78 7.37
N LYS A 162 3.79 -9.27 8.21
CA LYS A 162 2.37 -9.09 7.97
C LYS A 162 2.02 -7.60 8.02
N GLY A 163 1.26 -7.16 7.05
CA GLY A 163 0.59 -5.88 7.08
C GLY A 163 -0.43 -5.86 8.19
N TYR A 164 -0.48 -4.79 8.97
CA TYR A 164 -1.49 -4.65 10.02
C TYR A 164 -2.84 -4.37 9.34
N ASN A 165 -3.72 -5.38 9.32
CA ASN A 165 -5.13 -5.21 9.01
C ASN A 165 -5.96 -5.76 10.18
N ASP A 166 -6.78 -4.90 10.76
CA ASP A 166 -7.78 -5.37 11.68
C ASP A 166 -8.78 -6.20 10.86
N GLN A 167 -8.94 -7.48 11.23
CA GLN A 167 -10.07 -8.34 10.89
C GLN A 167 -10.10 -9.11 9.56
N GLY A 168 -9.01 -9.28 8.79
CA GLY A 168 -8.96 -10.30 7.72
C GLY A 168 -10.01 -10.22 6.59
N LYS A 169 -10.89 -9.21 6.59
CA LYS A 169 -11.98 -9.03 5.62
C LYS A 169 -11.52 -8.32 4.35
N VAL A 170 -10.48 -7.48 4.44
CA VAL A 170 -10.02 -6.63 3.33
C VAL A 170 -8.94 -7.30 2.48
N GLN A 171 -8.24 -8.32 3.01
CA GLN A 171 -7.14 -8.98 2.28
C GLN A 171 -7.61 -9.90 1.15
N ASN A 172 -8.84 -10.42 1.18
CA ASN A 172 -9.18 -11.61 0.41
C ASN A 172 -9.65 -11.36 -1.04
N SER A 173 -9.97 -10.13 -1.45
CA SER A 173 -10.59 -9.90 -2.77
C SER A 173 -9.86 -8.92 -3.71
N GLN A 174 -8.75 -8.29 -3.31
CA GLN A 174 -8.18 -7.17 -4.08
C GLN A 174 -6.68 -7.23 -4.37
N THR A 175 -5.94 -8.25 -3.90
CA THR A 175 -4.51 -8.35 -4.21
C THR A 175 -4.29 -9.28 -5.38
N LYS A 176 -3.93 -8.72 -6.54
CA LYS A 176 -3.53 -9.50 -7.75
C LYS A 176 -2.13 -9.19 -8.25
N CYS A 177 -1.41 -8.29 -7.59
CA CYS A 177 -0.11 -7.81 -8.03
C CYS A 177 0.87 -7.66 -6.87
N PHE A 178 2.15 -7.86 -7.17
CA PHE A 178 3.25 -7.65 -6.24
C PHE A 178 4.31 -6.75 -6.88
N THR A 179 5.04 -6.02 -6.06
CA THR A 179 6.33 -5.44 -6.47
C THR A 179 7.46 -6.39 -6.10
N ALA A 180 8.46 -6.47 -6.95
CA ALA A 180 9.68 -7.22 -6.71
C ALA A 180 10.89 -6.28 -6.80
N LYS A 181 11.74 -6.32 -5.77
CA LYS A 181 12.95 -5.49 -5.69
C LYS A 181 14.13 -6.34 -5.21
N ILE A 182 15.32 -6.08 -5.73
CA ILE A 182 16.55 -6.57 -5.12
C ILE A 182 17.04 -5.55 -4.10
N VAL A 183 17.28 -6.01 -2.87
CA VAL A 183 17.79 -5.18 -1.76
C VAL A 183 19.03 -5.83 -1.16
N SER A 184 19.79 -5.07 -0.36
CA SER A 184 20.99 -5.60 0.30
C SER A 184 20.61 -6.72 1.28
N PHE A 185 21.54 -7.66 1.51
CA PHE A 185 21.36 -8.70 2.52
C PHE A 185 21.16 -8.15 3.94
N GLU A 186 21.68 -6.95 4.22
CA GLU A 186 21.51 -6.26 5.50
C GLU A 186 20.04 -5.93 5.82
N SER A 187 19.22 -5.67 4.78
CA SER A 187 17.78 -5.44 4.91
C SER A 187 17.04 -6.59 5.60
N LEU A 188 17.52 -7.84 5.43
CA LEU A 188 16.97 -9.02 6.10
C LEU A 188 17.13 -8.92 7.62
N LYS A 189 18.37 -8.65 8.06
CA LYS A 189 18.73 -8.55 9.48
C LYS A 189 18.05 -7.36 10.14
N GLU A 190 17.98 -6.23 9.44
CA GLU A 190 17.27 -5.04 9.89
C GLU A 190 15.78 -5.32 10.06
N MET A 191 15.16 -6.01 9.10
CA MET A 191 13.75 -6.38 9.20
C MET A 191 13.52 -7.29 10.41
N GLU A 192 14.30 -8.36 10.61
CA GLU A 192 14.20 -9.22 11.80
C GLU A 192 14.31 -8.43 13.11
N ALA A 193 15.29 -7.52 13.19
CA ALA A 193 15.51 -6.69 14.37
C ALA A 193 14.32 -5.76 14.64
N VAL A 194 13.75 -5.14 13.60
CA VAL A 194 12.54 -4.32 13.69
C VAL A 194 11.36 -5.15 14.14
N LEU A 195 11.14 -6.32 13.55
CA LEU A 195 10.01 -7.20 13.88
C LEU A 195 10.05 -7.68 15.32
N LYS A 196 11.25 -7.93 15.87
CA LYS A 196 11.47 -8.30 17.26
C LYS A 196 11.27 -7.13 18.22
N LYS A 197 11.79 -5.94 17.88
CA LYS A 197 11.74 -4.76 18.75
C LYS A 197 10.36 -4.08 18.77
N TYR A 198 9.68 -4.12 17.64
CA TYR A 198 8.35 -3.56 17.44
C TYR A 198 7.43 -4.69 17.01
N PRO A 199 6.88 -5.50 17.93
CA PRO A 199 5.94 -6.57 17.57
C PRO A 199 4.65 -6.00 16.99
N HIS A 200 3.79 -6.86 16.44
CA HIS A 200 2.47 -6.43 15.98
C HIS A 200 1.67 -5.79 17.12
N PRO A 201 0.96 -4.67 16.86
CA PRO A 201 0.05 -4.10 17.85
C PRO A 201 -0.99 -5.14 18.29
N PRO A 202 -1.38 -5.18 19.57
CA PRO A 202 -2.48 -6.05 20.01
C PRO A 202 -3.77 -5.64 19.27
N SER A 203 -4.52 -6.62 18.75
CA SER A 203 -5.83 -6.34 18.17
C SER A 203 -6.76 -5.84 19.28
N ASN A 204 -7.26 -4.61 19.19
CA ASN A 204 -8.33 -4.15 20.05
C ASN A 204 -9.60 -4.94 19.68
N LYS A 205 -9.87 -6.03 20.41
CA LYS A 205 -11.19 -6.67 20.37
C LYS A 205 -12.18 -5.75 21.07
N VAL A 206 -12.62 -4.70 20.38
CA VAL A 206 -13.78 -3.93 20.84
C VAL A 206 -14.99 -4.83 20.66
N SER A 207 -15.55 -5.27 21.78
CA SER A 207 -16.89 -5.85 21.84
C SER A 207 -17.85 -4.82 21.23
N ILE A 208 -18.36 -5.09 20.04
CA ILE A 208 -19.45 -4.28 19.49
C ILE A 208 -20.68 -4.68 20.30
N GLU A 209 -20.94 -3.96 21.39
CA GLU A 209 -22.29 -3.84 21.91
C GLU A 209 -23.12 -3.18 20.81
N LYS A 210 -24.26 -3.80 20.51
CA LYS A 210 -25.18 -3.34 19.46
C LYS A 210 -25.65 -1.94 19.82
N GLU A 211 -25.15 -0.92 19.13
CA GLU A 211 -25.81 0.38 19.15
C GLU A 211 -26.98 0.37 18.16
N SER A 212 -28.09 0.82 18.73
CA SER A 212 -29.43 0.96 18.22
C SER A 212 -29.56 2.03 17.14
N GLU A 213 -30.72 2.00 16.51
CA GLU A 213 -31.24 2.82 15.42
C GLU A 213 -30.96 4.33 15.50
N GLU A 214 -30.73 4.90 14.30
CA GLU A 214 -31.01 6.25 13.80
C GLU A 214 -30.79 7.47 14.73
N ASP A 215 -29.84 8.32 14.34
CA ASP A 215 -30.05 9.77 14.39
C ASP A 215 -29.59 10.41 13.06
N ASP A 216 -30.59 10.98 12.38
CA ASP A 216 -30.56 11.70 11.12
C ASP A 216 -29.82 13.05 11.30
N ILE A 217 -28.59 13.14 10.80
CA ILE A 217 -27.90 14.42 10.59
C ILE A 217 -27.62 14.54 9.10
N GLY A 218 -28.49 15.29 8.42
CA GLY A 218 -28.47 15.49 6.96
C GLY A 218 -27.10 15.89 6.41
N LEU A 219 -26.46 14.95 5.72
CA LEU A 219 -25.45 15.19 4.69
C LEU A 219 -26.03 14.72 3.34
N PRO A 220 -25.73 15.39 2.22
CA PRO A 220 -26.40 15.10 0.96
C PRO A 220 -26.07 13.68 0.50
N THR A 221 -27.13 12.91 0.26
CA THR A 221 -27.06 11.59 -0.33
C THR A 221 -26.56 11.72 -1.77
N THR A 222 -25.40 11.13 -2.09
CA THR A 222 -24.94 10.93 -3.47
C THR A 222 -25.81 9.87 -4.14
N ARG A 223 -27.05 10.25 -4.47
CA ARG A 223 -27.90 9.64 -5.50
C ARG A 223 -27.82 10.39 -6.83
N GLU A 224 -26.92 11.35 -6.96
CA GLU A 224 -26.54 11.94 -8.25
C GLU A 224 -25.33 11.20 -8.79
N VAL A 225 -25.61 10.05 -9.41
CA VAL A 225 -24.77 9.49 -10.45
C VAL A 225 -24.68 10.55 -11.55
N VAL A 226 -23.59 11.32 -11.58
CA VAL A 226 -23.24 12.09 -12.77
C VAL A 226 -22.83 11.07 -13.82
N HIS A 227 -23.75 10.76 -14.74
CA HIS A 227 -23.40 10.21 -16.04
C HIS A 227 -22.29 11.08 -16.63
N LEU A 228 -21.08 10.53 -16.71
CA LEU A 228 -20.06 11.05 -17.61
C LEU A 228 -20.60 10.88 -19.03
N PRO A 229 -20.64 11.94 -19.86
CA PRO A 229 -21.06 11.77 -21.25
C PRO A 229 -20.07 10.86 -21.98
N ASP A 230 -20.60 9.86 -22.66
CA ASP A 230 -19.87 9.06 -23.66
C ASP A 230 -19.27 10.02 -24.69
N LYS A 231 -17.95 10.20 -24.65
CA LYS A 231 -17.25 10.86 -25.74
C LYS A 231 -16.98 9.82 -26.81
N SER A 232 -17.81 9.84 -27.84
CA SER A 232 -17.51 9.30 -29.16
C SER A 232 -16.10 9.73 -29.59
N PHE A 233 -15.28 8.74 -29.93
CA PHE A 233 -14.02 8.94 -30.64
C PHE A 233 -14.35 9.50 -32.03
N ASP A 234 -14.15 10.79 -32.24
CA ASP A 234 -14.09 11.37 -33.59
C ASP A 234 -12.72 11.08 -34.19
N GLU A 235 -12.69 10.11 -35.10
CA GLU A 235 -11.59 9.88 -36.05
C GLU A 235 -11.53 11.04 -37.06
N GLU A 236 -10.92 12.18 -36.73
CA GLU A 236 -10.40 13.10 -37.76
C GLU A 236 -9.48 14.17 -37.15
N LYS A 237 -8.18 13.86 -37.13
CA LYS A 237 -7.08 14.82 -37.32
C LYS A 237 -5.75 14.08 -37.46
N LYS A 238 -5.52 13.57 -38.68
CA LYS A 238 -4.18 13.29 -39.21
C LYS A 238 -3.53 14.62 -39.59
N THR A 239 -2.40 14.95 -38.96
CA THR A 239 -1.23 15.61 -39.59
C THR A 239 -0.05 15.61 -38.61
N GLN A 240 0.91 14.71 -38.85
CA GLN A 240 2.30 15.03 -39.23
C GLN A 240 3.11 15.79 -38.18
N PHE A 241 3.85 15.05 -37.35
CA PHE A 241 5.24 15.37 -37.01
C PHE A 241 6.07 14.09 -37.07
N THR A 242 7.28 14.28 -37.57
CA THR A 242 8.19 13.35 -38.24
C THR A 242 8.78 12.24 -37.39
N ASP A 243 8.93 11.07 -38.00
CA ASP A 243 9.83 9.99 -37.59
C ASP A 243 11.27 10.49 -37.52
N GLU A 244 11.88 10.43 -36.34
CA GLU A 244 13.30 10.10 -36.20
C GLU A 244 13.60 9.65 -34.76
N GLN A 245 14.10 8.40 -34.65
CA GLN A 245 14.80 7.81 -33.51
C GLN A 245 13.98 7.33 -32.30
N ALA A 246 13.56 6.06 -32.34
CA ALA A 246 14.09 4.97 -31.49
C ALA A 246 13.10 3.80 -31.46
N GLY A 247 13.54 2.62 -31.90
CA GLY A 247 12.71 1.43 -32.05
C GLY A 247 12.04 0.99 -30.76
N LEU A 248 10.71 0.98 -30.78
CA LEU A 248 9.88 0.29 -29.79
C LEU A 248 9.10 -0.79 -30.55
N HIS A 249 9.42 -2.04 -30.26
CA HIS A 249 8.63 -3.17 -30.75
C HIS A 249 7.20 -3.08 -30.19
N GLU A 250 6.22 -3.10 -31.10
CA GLU A 250 4.80 -3.27 -30.81
C GLU A 250 4.56 -4.56 -30.02
N THR A 251 3.90 -4.45 -28.87
CA THR A 251 3.15 -5.57 -28.29
C THR A 251 1.67 -5.26 -28.37
N LYS A 252 0.99 -6.06 -29.20
CA LYS A 252 -0.47 -6.09 -29.40
C LYS A 252 -1.21 -6.16 -28.06
N LYS A 253 -2.30 -5.38 -27.98
CA LYS A 253 -3.36 -5.48 -26.97
C LYS A 253 -3.86 -6.92 -26.86
N LEU A 254 -3.71 -7.52 -25.68
CA LEU A 254 -4.48 -8.66 -25.16
C LEU A 254 -4.62 -8.44 -23.64
N GLY A 255 -5.76 -8.88 -23.09
CA GLY A 255 -6.31 -8.46 -21.80
C GLY A 255 -5.36 -8.49 -20.60
N ILE A 256 -5.57 -7.50 -19.71
CA ILE A 256 -5.07 -7.34 -18.34
C ILE A 256 -3.84 -8.21 -17.99
N PRO A 257 -2.61 -7.72 -18.20
CA PRO A 257 -1.42 -8.41 -17.74
C PRO A 257 -1.21 -8.14 -16.24
N HIS A 258 -1.07 -9.21 -15.45
CA HIS A 258 -0.55 -9.16 -14.08
C HIS A 258 0.86 -8.56 -14.12
N LEU A 259 0.99 -7.29 -13.74
CA LEU A 259 2.22 -6.53 -13.96
C LEU A 259 3.12 -6.62 -12.71
N ILE A 260 4.22 -7.36 -12.80
CA ILE A 260 5.33 -7.21 -11.86
C ILE A 260 6.11 -5.95 -12.29
N ARG A 261 6.01 -4.88 -11.49
CA ARG A 261 6.81 -3.67 -11.73
C ARG A 261 8.21 -3.86 -11.14
N ILE A 262 9.20 -4.00 -12.01
CA ILE A 262 10.61 -4.10 -11.63
C ILE A 262 11.16 -2.68 -11.40
N MET A 263 11.52 -2.36 -10.15
CA MET A 263 12.18 -1.10 -9.83
C MET A 263 13.68 -1.35 -9.61
N LYS A 264 14.53 -0.69 -10.39
CA LYS A 264 15.98 -0.61 -10.13
C LYS A 264 16.25 0.60 -9.22
N SER A 265 16.98 0.39 -8.13
CA SER A 265 17.52 1.46 -7.29
C SER A 265 18.80 2.04 -7.88
#